data_AF-A0A316UME3-F1
#
_entry.id   AF-A0A316UME3-F1
#
_cell.length_a   1.000
_cell.length_b   1.000
_cell.length_c   1.000
_cell.angle_alpha   90.00
_cell.angle_beta   90.00
_cell.angle_gamma   90.00
#
_symmetry.space_group_name_H-M   'P 1'
#
loop_
_entity.id
_entity.type
_entity.pdbx_description
1 polymer ?
#
loop_
_entity_poly.entity_id
_entity_poly.type
_entity_poly.pdbx_seq_one_letter_code
_entity_poly.pdbx_strand_id
1 'polypeptide(L)'
;MLTVASSLHLLVVLGWRFVVAKHFTCNYSPGPKSPSTYGYQKFCSAGKNNPLNSTDVAIYQCVSDLQGNTTLRVADWGFIEPKTFEMACPCNADGYGTDVSNGLCYGHTWSMCLGSSDSGQCWYVGAYDDCEWPTTTEFKDLPSAVDIWFKAGK
;
A
#
# COMPACT_ATOMS: atom_id res chain seq x y z
N MET A 1 -62.08 9.96 34.06
CA MET A 1 -61.76 9.56 32.67
C MET A 1 -60.27 9.78 32.48
N LEU A 2 -59.47 8.70 32.46
CA LEU A 2 -58.02 8.75 32.27
C LEU A 2 -57.72 8.43 30.80
N THR A 3 -57.15 9.39 30.07
CA THR A 3 -56.64 9.20 28.70
C THR A 3 -55.15 8.88 28.79
N VAL A 4 -54.77 7.64 28.47
CA VAL A 4 -53.36 7.22 28.36
C VAL A 4 -52.90 7.52 26.93
N ALA A 5 -52.08 8.56 26.76
CA ALA A 5 -51.42 8.86 25.50
C ALA A 5 -50.23 7.90 25.34
N SER A 6 -50.32 6.99 24.37
CA SER A 6 -49.27 6.01 24.07
C SER A 6 -48.26 6.62 23.09
N SER A 7 -47.10 7.04 23.59
CA SER A 7 -46.01 7.58 22.78
C SER A 7 -45.24 6.45 22.09
N LEU A 8 -45.37 6.34 20.77
CA LEU A 8 -44.64 5.38 19.94
C LEU A 8 -43.17 5.81 19.82
N HIS A 9 -42.26 5.13 20.51
CA HIS A 9 -40.81 5.36 20.42
C HIS A 9 -40.23 4.53 19.27
N LEU A 10 -39.87 5.19 18.17
CA LEU A 10 -39.18 4.57 17.05
C LEU A 10 -37.70 4.37 17.42
N LEU A 11 -37.38 3.19 17.99
CA LEU A 11 -36.01 2.76 18.25
C LEU A 11 -35.30 2.46 16.91
N VAL A 12 -34.61 3.46 16.36
CA VAL A 12 -33.68 3.27 15.25
C VAL A 12 -32.44 2.57 15.79
N VAL A 13 -32.41 1.24 15.69
CA VAL A 13 -31.23 0.43 15.97
C VAL A 13 -30.23 0.66 14.84
N LEU A 14 -29.35 1.65 15.02
CA LEU A 14 -28.14 1.79 14.21
C LEU A 14 -27.27 0.57 14.49
N GLY A 15 -27.46 -0.50 13.73
CA GLY A 15 -26.60 -1.67 13.78
C GLY A 15 -25.20 -1.29 13.33
N TRP A 16 -24.27 -1.22 14.28
CA TRP A 16 -22.87 -0.94 14.01
C TRP A 16 -22.31 -2.12 13.19
N ARG A 17 -22.18 -1.92 11.88
CA ARG A 17 -21.40 -2.82 11.05
C ARG A 17 -19.95 -2.39 11.21
N PHE A 18 -19.21 -3.09 12.06
CA PHE A 18 -17.76 -3.00 12.04
C PHE A 18 -17.31 -3.49 10.65
N VAL A 19 -16.78 -2.58 9.85
CA VAL A 19 -16.10 -2.94 8.60
C VAL A 19 -14.79 -3.59 9.02
N VAL A 20 -14.75 -4.92 8.98
CA VAL A 20 -13.49 -5.66 9.11
C VAL A 20 -12.78 -5.52 7.77
N ALA A 21 -11.82 -4.60 7.71
CA ALA A 21 -10.85 -4.59 6.60
C ALA A 21 -10.02 -5.87 6.73
N LYS A 22 -10.12 -6.76 5.72
CA LYS A 22 -9.27 -7.94 5.64
C LYS A 22 -7.94 -7.50 5.01
N HIS A 23 -6.86 -7.50 5.79
CA HIS A 23 -5.51 -7.31 5.27
C HIS A 23 -5.10 -8.54 4.47
N PHE A 24 -4.51 -8.32 3.29
CA PHE A 24 -4.03 -9.39 2.41
C PHE A 24 -2.52 -9.50 2.55
N THR A 25 -2.02 -10.70 2.88
CA THR A 25 -0.59 -10.97 2.91
C THR A 25 -0.05 -11.16 1.50
N CYS A 26 1.02 -10.46 1.15
CA CYS A 26 1.70 -10.59 -0.15
C CYS A 26 2.15 -12.05 -0.37
N ASN A 27 1.55 -12.77 -1.31
CA ASN A 27 1.85 -14.20 -1.49
C ASN A 27 2.17 -14.58 -2.94
N TYR A 28 2.19 -13.62 -3.86
CA TYR A 28 2.40 -13.86 -5.27
C TYR A 28 3.78 -13.39 -5.75
N SER A 29 4.54 -14.33 -6.30
CA SER A 29 5.77 -14.06 -7.04
C SER A 29 5.81 -14.93 -8.31
N PRO A 30 6.11 -14.36 -9.50
CA PRO A 30 6.24 -15.12 -10.74
C PRO A 30 7.54 -15.96 -10.79
N GLY A 31 8.44 -15.79 -9.83
CA GLY A 31 9.65 -16.59 -9.66
C GLY A 31 10.81 -15.81 -9.04
N PRO A 32 12.01 -16.40 -9.01
CA PRO A 32 13.15 -15.86 -8.26
C PRO A 32 13.95 -14.79 -8.99
N LYS A 33 13.59 -14.44 -10.23
CA LYS A 33 14.34 -13.46 -11.03
C LYS A 33 13.88 -12.04 -10.72
N SER A 34 14.61 -11.07 -11.25
CA SER A 34 14.23 -9.66 -11.13
C SER A 34 12.90 -9.33 -11.83
N PRO A 35 12.15 -8.31 -11.37
CA PRO A 35 10.96 -7.83 -12.06
C PRO A 35 11.18 -7.50 -13.54
N SER A 36 12.35 -6.95 -13.89
CA SER A 36 12.72 -6.65 -15.28
C SER A 36 12.73 -7.88 -16.17
N THR A 37 13.09 -9.06 -15.65
CA THR A 37 13.02 -10.33 -16.39
C THR A 37 11.59 -10.75 -16.73
N TYR A 38 10.61 -10.27 -15.96
CA TYR A 38 9.18 -10.54 -16.17
C TYR A 38 8.47 -9.42 -16.96
N GLY A 39 9.24 -8.45 -17.48
CA GLY A 39 8.75 -7.34 -18.30
C GLY A 39 8.20 -6.18 -17.48
N TYR A 40 8.57 -6.06 -16.21
CA TYR A 40 8.26 -4.87 -15.41
C TYR A 40 9.27 -3.76 -15.69
N GLN A 41 8.80 -2.53 -15.58
CA GLN A 41 9.59 -1.30 -15.66
C GLN A 41 9.70 -0.70 -14.26
N LYS A 42 10.88 -0.15 -13.94
CA LYS A 42 11.09 0.50 -12.65
C LYS A 42 10.29 1.79 -12.63
N PHE A 43 9.45 1.94 -11.60
CA PHE A 43 8.69 3.16 -11.34
C PHE A 43 9.55 4.17 -10.58
N CYS A 44 10.06 3.77 -9.41
CA CYS A 44 10.95 4.60 -8.60
C CYS A 44 11.73 3.78 -7.56
N SER A 45 12.74 4.40 -6.94
CA SER A 45 13.39 3.91 -5.71
C SER A 45 12.95 4.79 -4.55
N ALA A 46 12.35 4.19 -3.53
CA ALA A 46 11.84 4.90 -2.36
C ALA A 46 12.74 4.71 -1.15
N GLY A 47 13.23 5.82 -0.60
CA GLY A 47 14.06 5.81 0.60
C GLY A 47 13.21 5.72 1.86
N LYS A 48 13.73 5.02 2.88
CA LYS A 48 13.14 5.00 4.22
C LYS A 48 13.21 6.39 4.86
N ASN A 49 12.08 6.88 5.32
CA ASN A 49 11.93 8.13 6.09
C ASN A 49 11.23 7.82 7.43
N ASN A 50 11.65 8.53 8.48
CA ASN A 50 11.08 8.42 9.82
C ASN A 50 10.47 9.77 10.22
N PRO A 51 9.20 10.03 9.84
CA PRO A 51 8.60 11.35 10.00
C PRO A 51 8.39 11.74 11.47
N LEU A 52 8.32 10.77 12.39
CA LEU A 52 8.08 11.01 13.81
C LEU A 52 9.34 10.95 14.67
N ASN A 53 10.52 10.72 14.07
CA ASN A 53 11.75 10.38 14.79
C ASN A 53 11.52 9.25 15.82
N SER A 54 10.67 8.28 15.51
CA SER A 54 10.32 7.15 16.39
C SER A 54 10.77 5.80 15.82
N THR A 55 10.76 4.76 16.64
CA THR A 55 11.00 3.39 16.17
C THR A 55 9.71 2.61 15.96
N ASP A 56 8.56 3.30 15.97
CA ASP A 56 7.24 2.67 15.90
C ASP A 56 6.64 2.76 14.50
N VAL A 57 7.09 3.72 13.69
CA VAL A 57 6.62 3.90 12.32
C VAL A 57 7.74 4.28 11.34
N ALA A 58 7.58 3.92 10.08
CA ALA A 58 8.41 4.42 8.98
C ALA A 58 7.56 4.57 7.71
N ILE A 59 7.97 5.46 6.80
CA ILE A 59 7.38 5.58 5.45
C ILE A 59 8.47 5.45 4.40
N TYR A 60 8.10 4.98 3.22
CA TYR A 60 9.01 4.91 2.07
C TYR A 60 8.48 5.83 0.99
N GLN A 61 9.30 6.81 0.62
CA GLN A 61 8.94 7.85 -0.32
C GLN A 61 9.94 7.96 -1.46
N CYS A 62 9.43 8.23 -2.66
CA CYS A 62 10.23 8.52 -3.84
C CYS A 62 9.68 9.74 -4.58
N VAL A 63 10.52 10.37 -5.38
CA VAL A 63 10.10 11.32 -6.41
C VAL A 63 9.99 10.54 -7.73
N SER A 64 8.88 10.70 -8.44
CA SER A 64 8.68 10.04 -9.74
C SER A 64 8.53 11.07 -10.85
N ASP A 65 9.40 10.99 -11.86
CA ASP A 65 9.34 11.82 -13.06
C ASP A 65 8.05 11.56 -13.85
N LEU A 66 7.50 10.34 -13.76
CA LEU A 66 6.22 9.97 -14.37
C LEU A 66 5.06 10.79 -13.75
N GLN A 67 5.18 11.15 -12.47
CA GLN A 67 4.18 11.90 -11.71
C GLN A 67 4.54 13.38 -11.56
N GLY A 68 5.21 13.94 -12.58
CA GLY A 68 5.55 15.37 -12.59
C GLY A 68 6.47 15.80 -11.44
N ASN A 69 7.39 14.93 -11.03
CA ASN A 69 8.31 15.14 -9.89
C ASN A 69 7.61 15.29 -8.53
N THR A 70 6.46 14.65 -8.36
CA THR A 70 5.75 14.61 -7.07
C THR A 70 6.41 13.61 -6.11
N THR A 71 6.41 13.93 -4.80
CA THR A 71 6.81 12.99 -3.75
C THR A 71 5.66 12.05 -3.43
N LEU A 72 5.90 10.75 -3.53
CA LEU A 72 4.89 9.70 -3.39
C LEU A 72 5.24 8.79 -2.21
N ARG A 73 4.26 8.44 -1.37
CA ARG A 73 4.39 7.34 -0.39
C ARG A 73 4.00 6.05 -1.08
N VAL A 74 4.93 5.10 -1.14
CA VAL A 74 4.72 3.82 -1.84
C VAL A 74 4.61 2.62 -0.91
N ALA A 75 5.11 2.78 0.31
CA ALA A 75 5.06 1.77 1.36
C ALA A 75 5.22 2.43 2.73
N ASP A 76 4.89 1.68 3.77
CA ASP A 76 5.06 2.10 5.14
C ASP A 76 5.17 0.92 6.10
N TRP A 77 5.53 1.23 7.33
CA TRP A 77 5.74 0.26 8.38
C TRP A 77 5.11 0.75 9.68
N GLY A 78 4.40 -0.13 10.38
CA GLY A 78 3.88 0.13 11.74
C GLY A 78 2.63 1.01 11.80
N PHE A 79 2.05 1.43 10.67
CA PHE A 79 0.89 2.34 10.67
C PHE A 79 -0.44 1.62 10.92
N ILE A 80 -0.69 0.50 10.25
CA ILE A 80 -1.91 -0.29 10.45
C ILE A 80 -1.75 -1.24 11.62
N GLU A 81 -0.64 -1.98 11.65
CA GLU A 81 -0.29 -2.92 12.72
C GLU A 81 1.19 -2.77 13.12
N PRO A 82 1.53 -2.86 14.42
CA PRO A 82 2.92 -2.76 14.86
C PRO A 82 3.81 -3.80 14.16
N LYS A 83 4.97 -3.35 13.68
CA LYS A 83 5.99 -4.19 13.04
C LYS A 83 5.61 -4.79 11.69
N THR A 84 4.47 -4.39 11.14
CA THR A 84 3.99 -4.81 9.83
C THR A 84 4.48 -3.86 8.75
N PHE A 85 4.98 -4.41 7.64
CA PHE A 85 5.44 -3.64 6.48
C PHE A 85 4.42 -3.77 5.34
N GLU A 86 3.97 -2.67 4.75
CA GLU A 86 2.87 -2.68 3.79
C GLU A 86 3.23 -1.92 2.52
N MET A 87 2.86 -2.51 1.39
CA MET A 87 2.87 -1.84 0.09
C MET A 87 1.57 -1.06 -0.05
N ALA A 88 1.67 0.26 -0.28
CA ALA A 88 0.48 1.07 -0.52
C ALA A 88 -0.23 0.64 -1.80
N CYS A 89 -1.55 0.83 -1.85
CA CYS A 89 -2.33 0.53 -3.05
C CYS A 89 -1.90 1.43 -4.22
N PRO A 90 -1.47 0.88 -5.37
CA PRO A 90 -0.93 1.68 -6.46
C PRO A 90 -1.94 2.64 -7.09
N CYS A 91 -3.16 2.21 -7.37
CA CYS A 91 -4.07 2.94 -8.27
C CYS A 91 -5.47 3.19 -7.70
N ASN A 92 -5.66 3.10 -6.38
CA ASN A 92 -6.87 3.61 -5.74
C ASN A 92 -6.88 5.17 -5.72
N ALA A 93 -7.91 5.79 -5.13
CA ALA A 93 -8.14 7.24 -5.17
C ALA A 93 -6.89 8.12 -4.91
N ASP A 94 -6.07 7.75 -3.92
CA ASP A 94 -4.82 8.45 -3.56
C ASP A 94 -3.56 7.57 -3.84
N GLY A 95 -3.68 6.65 -4.77
CA GLY A 95 -2.62 5.72 -5.14
C GLY A 95 -1.45 6.40 -5.87
N TYR A 96 -0.23 5.94 -5.62
CA TYR A 96 0.98 6.55 -6.20
C TYR A 96 1.19 6.27 -7.70
N GLY A 97 0.49 5.29 -8.25
CA GLY A 97 0.61 4.75 -9.60
C GLY A 97 -0.41 5.26 -10.62
N THR A 98 -1.21 6.26 -10.25
CA THR A 98 -2.21 6.89 -11.13
C THR A 98 -1.65 8.15 -11.77
N ASP A 99 -1.62 8.21 -13.10
CA ASP A 99 -1.23 9.39 -13.86
C ASP A 99 -2.15 10.57 -13.53
N VAL A 100 -1.57 11.60 -12.91
CA VAL A 100 -2.29 12.80 -12.47
C VAL A 100 -2.95 13.59 -13.61
N SER A 101 -2.53 13.40 -14.87
CA SER A 101 -3.05 14.14 -16.02
C SER A 101 -4.38 13.57 -16.55
N ASN A 102 -4.60 12.26 -16.40
CA ASN A 102 -5.74 11.56 -17.00
C ASN A 102 -6.46 10.58 -16.04
N GLY A 103 -5.93 10.38 -14.84
CA GLY A 103 -6.50 9.47 -13.84
C GLY A 103 -6.32 7.98 -14.16
N LEU A 104 -5.49 7.63 -15.15
CA LEU A 104 -5.24 6.25 -15.54
C LEU A 104 -4.08 5.66 -14.76
N CYS A 105 -4.23 4.40 -14.36
CA CYS A 105 -3.17 3.64 -13.71
C CYS A 105 -2.06 3.26 -14.71
N TYR A 106 -0.79 3.46 -14.35
CA TYR A 106 0.34 3.13 -15.25
C TYR A 106 0.45 1.63 -15.59
N GLY A 107 -0.04 0.75 -14.72
CA GLY A 107 0.05 -0.70 -14.95
C GLY A 107 -0.98 -1.50 -14.15
N HIS A 108 -1.43 -2.63 -14.69
CA HIS A 108 -2.38 -3.51 -13.99
C HIS A 108 -1.76 -4.32 -12.85
N THR A 109 -0.44 -4.48 -12.87
CA THR A 109 0.30 -5.22 -11.85
C THR A 109 1.54 -4.44 -11.45
N TRP A 110 1.83 -4.50 -10.17
CA TRP A 110 2.91 -3.78 -9.52
C TRP A 110 3.76 -4.74 -8.71
N SER A 111 4.97 -4.30 -8.36
CA SER A 111 5.86 -5.04 -7.48
C SER A 111 6.62 -4.10 -6.58
N MET A 112 6.87 -4.55 -5.36
CA MET A 112 7.82 -3.95 -4.43
C MET A 112 8.92 -4.95 -4.11
N CYS A 113 10.16 -4.51 -4.24
CA CYS A 113 11.34 -5.27 -3.87
C CYS A 113 12.04 -4.61 -2.68
N LEU A 114 12.43 -5.39 -1.67
CA LEU A 114 13.24 -4.87 -0.57
C LEU A 114 14.66 -4.56 -1.03
N GLY A 115 15.18 -3.39 -0.65
CA GLY A 115 16.49 -2.89 -1.03
C GLY A 115 16.50 -2.13 -2.36
N SER A 116 17.70 -1.72 -2.80
CA SER A 116 17.93 -1.06 -4.09
C SER A 116 18.57 -2.01 -5.10
N SER A 117 18.01 -3.22 -5.23
CA SER A 117 18.52 -4.22 -6.16
C SER A 117 17.38 -4.93 -6.87
N ASP A 118 17.59 -5.19 -8.15
CA ASP A 118 16.75 -6.02 -8.99
C ASP A 118 16.74 -7.50 -8.55
N SER A 119 17.68 -7.92 -7.70
CA SER A 119 17.75 -9.27 -7.09
C SER A 119 17.11 -9.39 -5.70
N GLY A 120 16.34 -8.40 -5.26
CA GLY A 120 15.73 -8.38 -3.92
C GLY A 120 14.61 -9.42 -3.73
N GLN A 121 14.14 -9.58 -2.49
CA GLN A 121 12.86 -10.24 -2.23
C GLN A 121 11.75 -9.34 -2.74
N CYS A 122 11.01 -9.79 -3.76
CA CYS A 122 9.96 -9.03 -4.42
C CYS A 122 8.61 -9.72 -4.28
N TRP A 123 7.59 -8.94 -3.97
CA TRP A 123 6.20 -9.36 -4.05
C TRP A 123 5.45 -8.54 -5.09
N TYR A 124 4.36 -9.11 -5.60
CA TYR A 124 3.60 -8.57 -6.71
C TYR A 124 2.13 -8.46 -6.34
N VAL A 125 1.50 -7.36 -6.75
CA VAL A 125 0.10 -7.03 -6.43
C VAL A 125 -0.64 -6.51 -7.66
N GLY A 126 -1.96 -6.59 -7.62
CA GLY A 126 -2.82 -5.89 -8.58
C GLY A 126 -2.77 -4.38 -8.37
N ALA A 127 -3.17 -3.64 -9.40
CA ALA A 127 -3.23 -2.17 -9.37
C ALA A 127 -4.09 -1.59 -8.25
N TYR A 128 -5.11 -2.32 -7.80
CA TYR A 128 -6.09 -1.88 -6.82
C TYR A 128 -6.01 -2.66 -5.50
N ASP A 129 -4.93 -3.42 -5.34
CA ASP A 129 -4.66 -4.18 -4.13
C ASP A 129 -3.48 -3.54 -3.39
N ASP A 130 -3.56 -3.51 -2.07
CA ASP A 130 -2.42 -3.40 -1.18
C ASP A 130 -2.05 -4.80 -0.65
N CYS A 131 -0.86 -4.91 -0.05
CA CYS A 131 -0.54 -6.11 0.68
C CYS A 131 0.45 -5.86 1.81
N GLU A 132 0.28 -6.65 2.87
CA GLU A 132 1.19 -6.76 3.99
C GLU A 132 2.31 -7.76 3.65
N TRP A 133 3.55 -7.37 3.94
CA TRP A 133 4.71 -8.23 3.81
C TRP A 133 4.55 -9.48 4.70
N PRO A 134 4.93 -10.69 4.24
CA PRO A 134 4.65 -11.94 4.97
C PRO A 134 5.26 -12.10 6.35
N THR A 135 6.18 -11.21 6.71
CA THR A 135 6.95 -11.28 7.96
C THR A 135 6.93 -9.92 8.62
N THR A 136 6.71 -9.92 9.93
CA THR A 136 6.99 -8.75 10.75
C THR A 136 8.50 -8.52 10.83
N THR A 137 8.90 -7.28 11.01
CA THR A 137 10.31 -6.88 11.10
C THR A 137 10.48 -5.77 12.12
N GLU A 138 11.62 -5.72 12.81
CA GLU A 138 11.93 -4.62 13.72
C GLU A 138 12.41 -3.39 12.96
N PHE A 139 12.23 -2.20 13.53
CA PHE A 139 12.63 -0.94 12.89
C PHE A 139 14.09 -0.91 12.43
N LYS A 140 15.00 -1.49 13.23
CA LYS A 140 16.44 -1.57 12.93
C LYS A 140 16.75 -2.48 11.73
N ASP A 141 15.87 -3.43 11.43
CA ASP A 141 16.03 -4.44 10.38
C ASP A 141 15.28 -4.03 9.10
N LEU A 142 14.59 -2.88 9.12
CA LEU A 142 13.96 -2.30 7.94
C LEU A 142 14.98 -1.92 6.86
N PRO A 143 14.72 -2.25 5.59
CA PRO A 143 15.61 -1.90 4.50
C PRO A 143 15.79 -0.38 4.40
N SER A 144 16.93 0.07 3.89
CA SER A 144 17.18 1.51 3.68
C SER A 144 16.33 2.09 2.54
N ALA A 145 15.87 1.23 1.62
CA ALA A 145 15.07 1.59 0.47
C ALA A 145 14.25 0.40 -0.04
N VAL A 146 13.25 0.68 -0.87
CA VAL A 146 12.53 -0.30 -1.68
C VAL A 146 12.48 0.17 -3.13
N ASP A 147 12.43 -0.76 -4.07
CA ASP A 147 12.20 -0.47 -5.48
C ASP A 147 10.78 -0.84 -5.88
N ILE A 148 10.10 0.10 -6.53
CA ILE A 148 8.74 -0.10 -7.05
C ILE A 148 8.82 -0.30 -8.55
N TRP A 149 8.07 -1.29 -9.04
CA TRP A 149 8.00 -1.65 -10.44
C TRP A 149 6.55 -1.78 -10.88
N PHE A 150 6.29 -1.54 -12.16
CA PHE A 150 4.98 -1.73 -12.76
C PHE A 150 5.11 -2.42 -14.11
N LYS A 151 4.05 -3.10 -14.52
CA LYS A 151 3.94 -3.65 -15.87
C LYS A 151 2.79 -2.96 -16.58
N ALA A 152 3.12 -2.21 -17.63
CA ALA A 152 2.14 -1.48 -18.42
C ALA A 152 1.04 -2.43 -18.92
N GLY A 153 -0.22 -1.99 -18.81
CA GLY A 153 -1.35 -2.66 -19.44
C GLY A 153 -1.22 -2.53 -20.96
N LYS A 154 -1.46 -3.62 -21.69
CA LYS A 154 -1.66 -3.57 -23.14
C LYS A 154 -3.09 -3.22 -23.45
#